data_AF-A0A1V3N0Z6-F1
#
_entry.id   AF-A0A1V3N0Z6-F1
#
_cell.length_a   1.000
_cell.length_b   1.000
_cell.length_c   1.000
_cell.angle_alpha   90.00
_cell.angle_beta   90.00
_cell.angle_gamma   90.00
#
_symmetry.space_group_name_H-M   'P 1'
#
loop_
_entity.id
_entity.type
_entity.pdbx_description
1 polymer ?
#
loop_
_entity_poly.entity_id
_entity_poly.type
_entity_poly.pdbx_seq_one_letter_code
_entity_poly.pdbx_strand_id
1 'polypeptide(L)'
;MELRKEIEPDFKSAEKHYPEVLKLILAYSDYCEENGDEDSTEYQKLENTLHEMTGKDMSQFNLWEWWEEEGAEVLAFRISLPAPKVIEHITKGELTEIVRRQKTFVIQDENDKSLRAQFHYHLDDYFIDFLSLNFTTFDHSLFQRQKDKKGNYFEYNQNEIVEKLWNMGKYK
;
A
#
# COMPACT_ATOMS: atom_id res chain seq x y z
N MET A 1 0.88 -1.72 20.73
CA MET A 1 1.07 -0.28 21.02
C MET A 1 0.29 0.48 19.95
N GLU A 2 -0.23 1.69 20.21
CA GLU A 2 -0.82 2.50 19.13
C GLU A 2 0.28 3.29 18.41
N LEU A 3 0.24 3.32 17.07
CA LEU A 3 1.14 4.15 16.28
C LEU A 3 0.62 5.59 16.30
N ARG A 4 1.53 6.58 16.26
CA ARG A 4 1.11 7.96 16.08
C ARG A 4 0.46 8.17 14.70
N LYS A 5 -0.42 9.17 14.62
CA LYS A 5 -1.21 9.48 13.42
C LYS A 5 -0.39 9.71 12.15
N GLU A 6 0.87 10.14 12.29
CA GLU A 6 1.77 10.37 11.16
C GLU A 6 2.23 9.08 10.46
N ILE A 7 2.20 7.95 11.17
CA ILE A 7 2.59 6.63 10.66
C ILE A 7 1.34 5.86 10.18
N GLU A 8 0.21 6.02 10.87
CA GLU A 8 -1.04 5.36 10.49
C GLU A 8 -1.53 5.77 9.08
N PRO A 9 -2.14 4.87 8.31
CA PRO A 9 -2.75 5.21 7.03
C PRO A 9 -3.88 6.24 7.20
N ASP A 10 -3.89 7.27 6.36
CA ASP A 10 -4.91 8.32 6.39
C ASP A 10 -6.21 7.89 5.69
N PHE A 11 -7.00 7.10 6.42
CA PHE A 11 -8.31 6.63 5.95
C PHE A 11 -9.32 7.76 5.72
N LYS A 12 -9.19 8.90 6.40
CA LYS A 12 -10.12 10.01 6.20
C LYS A 12 -9.98 10.58 4.80
N SER A 13 -8.73 10.72 4.32
CA SER A 13 -8.48 11.14 2.93
C SER A 13 -8.86 10.04 1.93
N ALA A 14 -8.55 8.78 2.24
CA ALA A 14 -8.93 7.66 1.39
C ALA A 14 -10.44 7.56 1.19
N GLU A 15 -11.25 7.64 2.25
CA GLU A 15 -12.71 7.59 2.22
C GLU A 15 -13.31 8.75 1.41
N LYS A 16 -12.64 9.91 1.40
CA LYS A 16 -13.08 11.06 0.60
C LYS A 16 -12.83 10.86 -0.89
N HIS A 17 -11.69 10.27 -1.27
CA HIS A 17 -11.28 10.14 -2.67
C HIS A 17 -11.84 8.87 -3.33
N TYR A 18 -11.94 7.77 -2.58
CA TYR A 18 -12.26 6.43 -3.08
C TYR A 18 -13.48 6.36 -4.00
N PRO A 19 -14.66 6.94 -3.65
CA PRO A 19 -15.83 6.84 -4.51
C PRO A 19 -15.63 7.49 -5.89
N GLU A 20 -14.94 8.64 -5.94
CA GLU A 20 -14.74 9.36 -7.20
C GLU A 20 -13.64 8.71 -8.04
N VAL A 21 -12.56 8.23 -7.40
CA VAL A 21 -11.51 7.47 -8.10
C VAL A 21 -12.07 6.19 -8.73
N LEU A 22 -12.87 5.42 -7.98
CA LEU A 22 -13.50 4.21 -8.51
C LEU A 22 -14.40 4.53 -9.70
N LYS A 23 -15.23 5.57 -9.58
CA LYS A 23 -16.11 6.03 -10.66
C LYS A 23 -15.34 6.43 -11.91
N LEU A 24 -14.20 7.12 -11.78
CA LEU A 24 -13.37 7.53 -12.91
C LEU A 24 -12.75 6.32 -13.63
N ILE A 25 -12.25 5.33 -12.90
CA ILE A 25 -11.69 4.09 -13.47
C ILE A 25 -12.75 3.31 -14.23
N LEU A 26 -13.94 3.14 -13.65
CA LEU A 26 -15.04 2.43 -14.29
C LEU A 26 -15.55 3.19 -15.52
N ALA A 27 -15.72 4.51 -15.44
CA ALA A 27 -16.16 5.33 -16.57
C ALA A 27 -15.18 5.29 -17.74
N TYR A 28 -13.87 5.23 -17.47
CA TYR A 28 -12.87 5.04 -18.51
C TYR A 28 -12.96 3.66 -19.17
N SER A 29 -13.21 2.62 -18.37
CA SER A 29 -13.38 1.26 -18.88
C SER A 29 -14.62 1.16 -19.79
N ASP A 30 -15.75 1.72 -19.35
CA ASP A 30 -16.97 1.82 -20.15
C ASP A 30 -16.73 2.60 -21.46
N TYR A 31 -15.98 3.70 -21.39
CA TYR A 31 -15.62 4.48 -22.58
C TYR A 31 -14.80 3.66 -23.59
N CYS A 32 -13.80 2.92 -23.11
CA CYS A 32 -12.94 2.09 -23.96
C CYS A 32 -13.73 0.95 -24.63
N GLU A 33 -14.69 0.34 -23.94
CA GLU A 33 -15.55 -0.69 -24.52
C GLU A 33 -16.42 -0.13 -25.66
N GLU A 34 -16.93 1.09 -25.51
CA GLU A 34 -17.80 1.73 -26.49
C GLU A 34 -17.06 2.38 -27.67
N ASN A 35 -15.92 3.02 -27.41
CA ASN A 35 -15.27 3.95 -28.34
C ASN A 35 -13.83 3.54 -28.70
N GLY A 36 -13.18 2.71 -27.88
CA GLY A 36 -11.73 2.55 -27.89
C GLY A 36 -10.98 3.81 -27.44
N ASP A 37 -9.65 3.72 -27.30
CA ASP A 37 -8.77 4.84 -26.98
C ASP A 37 -7.39 4.64 -27.64
N GLU A 38 -7.37 4.43 -28.96
CA GLU A 38 -6.16 4.07 -29.73
C GLU A 38 -5.06 5.14 -29.65
N ASP A 39 -5.41 6.40 -29.43
CA ASP A 39 -4.47 7.52 -29.29
C ASP A 39 -4.14 7.88 -27.83
N SER A 40 -4.70 7.11 -26.86
CA SER A 40 -4.50 7.28 -25.42
C SER A 40 -4.93 8.65 -24.87
N THR A 41 -5.84 9.34 -25.56
CA THR A 41 -6.31 10.67 -25.14
C THR A 41 -7.13 10.60 -23.86
N GLU A 42 -8.06 9.66 -23.75
CA GLU A 42 -8.88 9.52 -22.53
C GLU A 42 -8.06 8.93 -21.38
N TYR A 43 -7.14 8.02 -21.67
CA TYR A 43 -6.17 7.52 -20.71
C TYR A 43 -5.37 8.66 -20.07
N GLN A 44 -4.80 9.56 -20.89
CA GLN A 44 -4.01 10.68 -20.39
C GLN A 44 -4.85 11.65 -19.54
N LYS A 45 -6.13 11.84 -19.89
CA LYS A 45 -7.06 12.65 -19.08
C LYS A 45 -7.34 12.00 -17.73
N LEU A 46 -7.57 10.68 -17.70
CA LEU A 46 -7.74 9.91 -16.47
C LEU A 46 -6.50 10.05 -15.60
N GLU A 47 -5.31 9.79 -16.14
CA GLU A 47 -4.04 9.93 -15.42
C GLU A 47 -3.88 11.31 -14.79
N ASN A 48 -4.06 12.37 -15.59
CA ASN A 48 -3.91 13.74 -15.10
C ASN A 48 -4.91 14.06 -13.98
N THR A 49 -6.17 13.63 -14.14
CA THR A 49 -7.22 13.85 -13.14
C THR A 49 -6.89 13.14 -11.84
N LEU A 50 -6.47 11.87 -11.90
CA LEU A 50 -6.12 11.09 -10.71
C LEU A 50 -4.85 11.62 -10.03
N HIS A 51 -3.86 12.06 -10.81
CA HIS A 51 -2.67 12.74 -10.30
C HIS A 51 -3.03 14.01 -9.55
N GLU A 52 -3.85 14.89 -10.12
CA GLU A 52 -4.28 16.14 -9.48
C GLU A 52 -5.07 15.89 -8.20
N MET A 53 -5.91 14.85 -8.17
CA MET A 53 -6.73 14.50 -7.00
C MET A 53 -5.92 13.92 -5.84
N THR A 54 -4.89 13.11 -6.13
CA THR A 54 -4.21 12.29 -5.11
C THR A 54 -2.75 12.69 -4.86
N GLY A 55 -2.15 13.45 -5.77
CA GLY A 55 -0.73 13.80 -5.77
C GLY A 55 0.19 12.62 -6.07
N LYS A 56 -0.34 11.47 -6.50
CA LYS A 56 0.45 10.27 -6.82
C LYS A 56 0.88 10.26 -8.28
N ASP A 57 2.05 9.69 -8.53
CA ASP A 57 2.51 9.38 -9.89
C ASP A 57 1.65 8.25 -10.46
N MET A 58 0.91 8.48 -11.54
CA MET A 58 0.01 7.46 -12.10
C MET A 58 0.74 6.34 -12.83
N SER A 59 2.00 6.53 -13.22
CA SER A 59 2.80 5.51 -13.91
C SER A 59 3.09 4.27 -13.06
N GLN A 60 2.87 4.34 -11.74
CA GLN A 60 2.99 3.20 -10.83
C GLN A 60 1.75 2.28 -10.85
N PHE A 61 0.66 2.70 -11.51
CA PHE A 61 -0.62 1.99 -11.51
C PHE A 61 -1.00 1.54 -12.92
N ASN A 62 -1.49 0.31 -13.05
CA ASN A 62 -2.03 -0.18 -14.31
C ASN A 62 -3.49 0.26 -14.48
N LEU A 63 -3.70 1.47 -15.01
CA LEU A 63 -5.04 1.99 -15.29
C LEU A 63 -5.71 1.36 -16.52
N TRP A 64 -4.93 0.68 -17.37
CA TRP A 64 -5.41 0.12 -18.63
C TRP A 64 -5.96 -1.30 -18.47
N GLU A 65 -5.25 -2.16 -17.73
CA GLU A 65 -5.48 -3.62 -17.67
C GLU A 65 -5.76 -4.09 -16.22
N TRP A 66 -6.39 -3.23 -15.42
CA TRP A 66 -6.65 -3.47 -14.00
C TRP A 66 -7.45 -4.76 -13.71
N TRP A 67 -8.19 -5.27 -14.69
CA TRP A 67 -8.97 -6.52 -14.57
C TRP A 67 -8.09 -7.78 -14.55
N GLU A 68 -6.86 -7.72 -15.05
CA GLU A 68 -5.88 -8.82 -14.95
C GLU A 68 -5.19 -8.86 -13.57
N GLU A 69 -5.42 -7.84 -12.74
CA GLU A 69 -4.83 -7.71 -11.40
C GLU A 69 -5.87 -8.01 -10.30
N GLU A 70 -6.11 -7.06 -9.40
CA GLU A 70 -6.96 -7.24 -8.21
C GLU A 70 -8.33 -6.54 -8.36
N GLY A 71 -8.63 -5.99 -9.54
CA GLY A 71 -9.90 -5.31 -9.82
C GLY A 71 -9.89 -3.81 -9.56
N ALA A 72 -10.93 -3.13 -10.05
CA ALA A 72 -11.06 -1.67 -10.00
C ALA A 72 -11.18 -1.15 -8.55
N GLU A 73 -11.79 -1.91 -7.65
CA GLU A 73 -11.96 -1.54 -6.25
C GLU A 73 -10.62 -1.46 -5.52
N VAL A 74 -9.76 -2.46 -5.69
CA VAL A 74 -8.42 -2.47 -5.06
C VAL A 74 -7.55 -1.39 -5.66
N LEU A 75 -7.58 -1.21 -6.99
CA LEU A 75 -6.87 -0.13 -7.67
C LEU A 75 -7.31 1.25 -7.16
N ALA A 76 -8.62 1.49 -7.09
CA ALA A 76 -9.17 2.74 -6.60
C ALA A 76 -8.77 3.01 -5.15
N PHE A 77 -8.78 1.98 -4.30
CA PHE A 77 -8.30 2.09 -2.92
C PHE A 77 -6.82 2.46 -2.86
N ARG A 78 -5.96 1.76 -3.61
CA ARG A 78 -4.53 2.03 -3.67
C ARG A 78 -4.23 3.45 -4.15
N ILE A 79 -4.93 3.94 -5.15
CA ILE A 79 -4.78 5.32 -5.64
C ILE A 79 -5.26 6.33 -4.57
N SER A 80 -6.37 6.04 -3.90
CA SER A 80 -7.02 6.94 -2.94
C SER A 80 -6.27 7.06 -1.60
N LEU A 81 -5.61 6.00 -1.15
CA LEU A 81 -4.88 5.99 0.12
C LEU A 81 -3.60 6.82 0.01
N PRO A 82 -3.40 7.90 0.78
CA PRO A 82 -2.19 8.71 0.68
C PRO A 82 -0.91 7.89 0.92
N ALA A 83 0.16 8.23 0.21
CA ALA A 83 1.46 7.59 0.38
C ALA A 83 2.03 7.84 1.81
N PRO A 84 2.79 6.89 2.37
CA PRO A 84 3.50 7.11 3.63
C PRO A 84 4.50 8.24 3.50
N LYS A 85 4.83 8.87 4.64
CA LYS A 85 5.75 10.02 4.71
C LYS A 85 7.10 9.61 5.29
N VAL A 86 8.13 10.42 5.02
CA VAL A 86 9.37 10.36 5.77
C VAL A 86 9.10 10.89 7.18
N ILE A 87 9.41 10.09 8.20
CA ILE A 87 9.14 10.37 9.60
C ILE A 87 10.46 10.34 10.38
N GLU A 88 10.75 11.44 11.07
CA GLU A 88 11.89 11.52 11.97
C GLU A 88 11.57 10.87 13.33
N HIS A 89 12.63 10.43 14.01
CA HIS A 89 12.57 9.93 15.40
C HIS A 89 11.62 8.74 15.60
N ILE A 90 11.50 7.85 14.59
CA ILE A 90 10.81 6.57 14.75
C ILE A 90 11.45 5.78 15.90
N THR A 91 10.60 5.31 16.81
CA THR A 91 11.00 4.50 17.96
C THR A 91 11.04 3.02 17.59
N LYS A 92 11.85 2.25 18.32
CA LYS A 92 11.87 0.78 18.17
C LYS A 92 10.52 0.14 18.50
N GLY A 93 9.73 0.76 19.38
CA GLY A 93 8.36 0.35 19.67
C GLY A 93 7.44 0.49 18.47
N GLU A 94 7.52 1.60 17.73
CA GLU A 94 6.74 1.84 16.51
C GLU A 94 7.12 0.83 15.42
N LEU A 95 8.41 0.62 15.19
CA LEU A 95 8.89 -0.41 14.26
C LEU A 95 8.39 -1.80 14.65
N THR A 96 8.44 -2.16 15.94
CA THR A 96 7.92 -3.43 16.44
C THR A 96 6.44 -3.61 16.13
N GLU A 97 5.63 -2.57 16.34
CA GLU A 97 4.20 -2.62 16.05
C GLU A 97 3.92 -2.77 14.55
N ILE A 98 4.66 -2.07 13.69
CA ILE A 98 4.54 -2.20 12.23
C ILE A 98 4.86 -3.65 11.80
N VAL A 99 5.99 -4.20 12.24
CA VAL A 99 6.39 -5.58 11.93
C VAL A 99 5.37 -6.59 12.47
N ARG A 100 4.83 -6.34 13.67
CA ARG A 100 3.77 -7.18 14.24
C ARG A 100 2.54 -7.21 13.33
N ARG A 101 2.08 -6.06 12.84
CA ARG A 101 0.92 -5.96 11.92
C ARG A 101 1.19 -6.70 10.60
N GLN A 102 2.41 -6.60 10.04
CA GLN A 102 2.79 -7.31 8.83
C GLN A 102 2.81 -8.84 8.98
N LYS A 103 3.20 -9.35 10.15
CA LYS A 103 3.35 -10.80 10.40
C LYS A 103 2.17 -11.46 11.09
N THR A 104 1.14 -10.70 11.45
CA THR A 104 -0.01 -11.21 12.23
C THR A 104 -1.26 -11.19 11.37
N PHE A 105 -1.80 -12.37 11.08
CA PHE A 105 -3.11 -12.48 10.46
C PHE A 105 -4.20 -12.05 11.45
N VAL A 106 -5.10 -11.17 11.02
CA VAL A 106 -6.21 -10.68 11.83
C VAL A 106 -7.52 -10.99 11.12
N ILE A 107 -8.37 -11.78 11.78
CA ILE A 107 -9.74 -12.02 11.32
C ILE A 107 -10.54 -10.73 11.52
N GLN A 108 -11.11 -10.21 10.44
CA GLN A 108 -11.95 -9.01 10.48
C GLN A 108 -13.35 -9.33 11.00
N ASP A 109 -13.99 -8.35 11.63
CA ASP A 109 -15.42 -8.42 11.95
C ASP A 109 -16.22 -8.28 10.65
N GLU A 110 -16.97 -9.32 10.30
CA GLU A 110 -17.81 -9.37 9.08
C GLU A 110 -18.90 -8.28 9.06
N ASN A 111 -19.22 -7.68 10.21
CA ASN A 111 -20.19 -6.58 10.31
C ASN A 111 -19.57 -5.20 10.11
N ASP A 112 -18.24 -5.07 10.14
CA ASP A 112 -17.55 -3.81 9.90
C ASP A 112 -17.50 -3.51 8.40
N LYS A 113 -18.30 -2.52 7.99
CA LYS A 113 -18.40 -2.07 6.59
C LYS A 113 -17.54 -0.84 6.30
N SER A 114 -16.62 -0.47 7.20
CA SER A 114 -15.70 0.63 6.95
C SER A 114 -14.76 0.31 5.80
N LEU A 115 -14.28 1.35 5.11
CA LEU A 115 -13.28 1.19 4.04
C LEU A 115 -12.03 0.48 4.58
N ARG A 116 -11.67 0.74 5.85
CA ARG A 116 -10.55 0.09 6.52
C ARG A 116 -10.73 -1.41 6.68
N ALA A 117 -11.91 -1.87 7.09
CA ALA A 117 -12.18 -3.29 7.22
C ALA A 117 -12.20 -3.98 5.85
N GLN A 118 -12.82 -3.34 4.86
CA GLN A 118 -12.90 -3.84 3.49
C GLN A 118 -11.51 -4.07 2.87
N PHE A 119 -10.60 -3.12 3.04
CA PHE A 119 -9.26 -3.17 2.43
C PHE A 119 -8.15 -3.52 3.43
N HIS A 120 -8.49 -4.14 4.57
CA HIS A 120 -7.53 -4.45 5.62
C HIS A 120 -6.31 -5.22 5.11
N TYR A 121 -6.53 -6.19 4.22
CA TYR A 121 -5.48 -7.06 3.70
C TYR A 121 -4.59 -6.39 2.65
N HIS A 122 -4.94 -5.20 2.16
CA HIS A 122 -4.11 -4.39 1.24
C HIS A 122 -3.34 -3.27 1.97
N LEU A 123 -3.41 -3.24 3.31
CA LEU A 123 -2.63 -2.31 4.12
C LEU A 123 -1.18 -2.76 4.33
N ASP A 124 -0.86 -3.99 3.95
CA ASP A 124 0.51 -4.49 3.94
C ASP A 124 1.40 -3.65 3.05
N ASP A 125 0.97 -3.37 1.82
CA ASP A 125 1.67 -2.51 0.87
C ASP A 125 2.03 -1.14 1.47
N TYR A 126 1.08 -0.49 2.15
CA TYR A 126 1.32 0.81 2.78
C TYR A 126 2.46 0.75 3.81
N PHE A 127 2.50 -0.29 4.64
CA PHE A 127 3.55 -0.43 5.65
C PHE A 127 4.87 -0.89 5.05
N ILE A 128 4.85 -1.68 3.97
CA ILE A 128 6.05 -2.02 3.20
C ILE A 128 6.67 -0.77 2.58
N ASP A 129 5.86 0.09 1.96
CA ASP A 129 6.31 1.38 1.43
C ASP A 129 6.85 2.29 2.53
N PHE A 130 6.17 2.34 3.69
CA PHE A 130 6.64 3.09 4.84
C PHE A 130 8.03 2.63 5.29
N LEU A 131 8.25 1.31 5.36
CA LEU A 131 9.53 0.74 5.77
C LEU A 131 10.62 1.03 4.73
N SER A 132 10.34 0.86 3.44
CA SER A 132 11.25 1.19 2.33
C SER A 132 11.68 2.66 2.34
N LEU A 133 10.71 3.54 2.60
CA LEU A 133 10.92 4.98 2.64
C LEU A 133 11.80 5.40 3.82
N ASN A 134 11.60 4.81 5.01
CA ASN A 134 12.19 5.28 6.26
C ASN A 134 13.42 4.47 6.74
N PHE A 135 13.64 3.25 6.27
CA PHE A 135 14.72 2.38 6.74
C PHE A 135 15.66 2.00 5.59
N THR A 136 16.93 2.42 5.65
CA THR A 136 17.95 2.03 4.63
C THR A 136 18.22 0.53 4.57
N THR A 137 17.94 -0.18 5.66
CA THR A 137 18.11 -1.63 5.81
C THR A 137 16.89 -2.42 5.39
N PHE A 138 15.83 -1.75 4.91
CA PHE A 138 14.65 -2.43 4.42
C PHE A 138 15.01 -3.31 3.22
N ASP A 139 14.58 -4.56 3.31
CA ASP A 139 14.62 -5.55 2.25
C ASP A 139 13.33 -6.37 2.35
N HIS A 140 12.59 -6.44 1.25
CA HIS A 140 11.33 -7.18 1.17
C HIS A 140 11.51 -8.67 1.51
N SER A 141 12.71 -9.22 1.28
CA SER A 141 13.04 -10.61 1.61
C SER A 141 12.88 -10.92 3.10
N LEU A 142 12.95 -9.92 3.98
CA LEU A 142 12.79 -10.09 5.42
C LEU A 142 11.41 -10.63 5.82
N PHE A 143 10.38 -10.36 5.02
CA PHE A 143 9.00 -10.78 5.25
C PHE A 143 8.63 -12.06 4.51
N GLN A 144 9.56 -12.60 3.71
CA GLN A 144 9.36 -13.78 2.87
C GLN A 144 10.08 -15.02 3.42
N ARG A 145 9.70 -16.18 2.90
CA ARG A 145 10.41 -17.44 3.16
C ARG A 145 11.76 -17.45 2.46
N GLN A 146 12.82 -17.70 3.21
CA GLN A 146 14.20 -17.71 2.74
C GLN A 146 14.79 -19.13 2.69
N LYS A 147 15.94 -19.28 2.01
CA LYS A 147 16.76 -20.50 2.05
C LYS A 147 18.11 -20.19 2.70
N ASP A 148 18.53 -21.04 3.63
CA ASP A 148 19.88 -20.98 4.18
C ASP A 148 20.93 -21.51 3.16
N LYS A 149 22.22 -21.40 3.50
CA LYS A 149 23.32 -21.89 2.66
C LYS A 149 23.30 -23.41 2.41
N LYS A 150 22.54 -24.16 3.19
CA LYS A 150 22.34 -25.61 3.08
C LYS A 150 21.06 -25.96 2.33
N GLY A 151 20.29 -24.96 1.88
CA GLY A 151 19.04 -25.13 1.15
C GLY A 151 17.79 -25.32 2.04
N ASN A 152 17.92 -25.24 3.37
CA ASN A 152 16.76 -25.36 4.27
C ASN A 152 15.95 -24.06 4.25
N TYR A 153 14.62 -24.20 4.23
CA TYR A 153 13.73 -23.06 4.31
C TYR A 153 13.57 -22.56 5.73
N PHE A 154 13.55 -21.24 5.90
CA PHE A 154 13.23 -20.58 7.17
C PHE A 154 12.50 -19.26 6.92
N GLU A 155 11.89 -18.70 7.96
CA GLU A 155 11.32 -17.36 7.99
C GLU A 155 11.84 -16.63 9.20
N TYR A 156 12.08 -15.33 9.06
CA TYR A 156 12.41 -14.50 10.21
C TYR A 156 11.18 -14.30 11.10
N ASN A 157 11.40 -14.39 12.41
CA ASN A 157 10.39 -13.98 13.38
C ASN A 157 10.36 -12.44 13.54
N GLN A 158 9.32 -11.93 14.20
CA GLN A 158 9.11 -10.48 14.34
C GLN A 158 10.31 -9.76 14.98
N ASN A 159 10.94 -10.34 16.01
CA ASN A 159 12.08 -9.72 16.67
C ASN A 159 13.30 -9.67 15.76
N GLU A 160 13.56 -10.73 14.98
CA GLU A 160 14.68 -10.76 14.03
C GLU A 160 14.53 -9.71 12.94
N ILE A 161 13.31 -9.53 12.42
CA ILE A 161 12.99 -8.48 11.44
C ILE A 161 13.24 -7.09 12.06
N VAL A 162 12.73 -6.85 13.27
CA VAL A 162 12.92 -5.57 13.98
C VAL A 162 14.40 -5.26 14.19
N GLU A 163 15.23 -6.22 14.63
CA GLU A 163 16.67 -5.95 14.82
C GLU A 163 17.38 -5.62 13.51
N LYS A 164 17.05 -6.33 12.43
CA LYS A 164 17.64 -6.10 11.11
C LYS A 164 17.27 -4.72 10.55
N LEU A 165 16.01 -4.34 10.69
CA LEU A 165 15.52 -3.03 10.26
C LEU A 165 16.07 -1.91 11.15
N TRP A 166 16.08 -2.09 12.48
CA TRP A 166 16.49 -1.05 13.42
C TRP A 166 17.96 -0.65 13.26
N ASN A 167 18.85 -1.59 12.89
CA ASN A 167 20.25 -1.31 12.57
C ASN A 167 20.97 -0.43 13.62
N MET A 168 20.81 -0.77 14.91
CA MET A 168 21.33 0.03 16.04
C MET A 168 20.81 1.48 16.11
N GLY A 169 19.63 1.76 15.55
CA GLY A 169 19.01 3.09 15.53
C GLY A 169 19.48 3.99 14.38
N LYS A 170 20.17 3.43 13.37
CA LYS A 170 20.57 4.14 12.16
C LYS A 170 19.57 3.83 11.03
N TYR A 171 18.50 4.62 10.99
CA TYR A 171 17.54 4.66 9.88
C TYR A 171 17.62 6.03 9.19
N LYS A 172 16.90 6.22 8.07
CA LYS A 172 17.08 7.39 7.18
C LYS A 172 16.76 8.71 7.87
#